data_AF-A0A535Q8U7-F1
#
_entry.id   AF-A0A535Q8U7-F1
#
_cell.length_a   1.000
_cell.length_b   1.000
_cell.length_c   1.000
_cell.angle_alpha   90.00
_cell.angle_beta   90.00
_cell.angle_gamma   90.00
#
_symmetry.space_group_name_H-M   'P 1'
#
loop_
_entity.id
_entity.type
_entity.pdbx_description
1 polymer ?
#
loop_
_entity_poly.entity_id
_entity_poly.type
_entity_poly.pdbx_seq_one_letter_code
_entity_poly.pdbx_strand_id
1 'polypeptide(L)'
;MMRIDEILAFNERFVEQTHLPTIGHAPRKQMALVTCMDCRLVQMFEQTLGLERGDVLELRTAGATISEEEREDGANDLIRSLAGGIYLLGVR
;
A
#
# COMPACT_ATOMS: atom_id res chain seq x y z
N MET A 1 3.95 -23.31 -17.15
CA MET A 1 3.07 -22.25 -16.64
C MET A 1 3.95 -21.15 -16.09
N MET A 2 3.79 -19.91 -16.54
CA MET A 2 4.53 -18.78 -15.96
C MET A 2 3.84 -18.33 -14.67
N ARG A 3 4.60 -17.75 -13.72
CA ARG A 3 4.05 -17.21 -12.46
C ARG A 3 2.93 -16.18 -12.70
N ILE A 4 3.03 -15.41 -13.78
CA ILE A 4 2.00 -14.45 -14.16
C ILE A 4 0.67 -15.13 -14.51
N ASP A 5 0.71 -16.31 -15.13
CA ASP A 5 -0.50 -17.06 -15.48
C ASP A 5 -1.25 -17.51 -14.21
N GLU A 6 -0.51 -17.89 -13.15
CA GLU A 6 -1.10 -18.26 -11.85
C GLU A 6 -1.82 -17.06 -11.19
N ILE A 7 -1.21 -15.86 -11.27
CA ILE A 7 -1.78 -14.61 -10.74
C ILE A 7 -3.05 -14.25 -11.51
N LEU A 8 -3.01 -14.32 -12.84
CA LEU A 8 -4.16 -14.01 -13.70
C LEU A 8 -5.33 -14.98 -13.45
N ALA A 9 -5.06 -16.28 -13.37
CA ALA A 9 -6.08 -17.29 -13.08
C ALA A 9 -6.70 -17.12 -11.68
N PHE A 10 -5.94 -16.67 -10.69
CA PHE A 10 -6.49 -16.34 -9.37
C PHE A 10 -7.36 -15.07 -9.42
N ASN A 11 -6.91 -14.03 -10.15
CA ASN A 11 -7.64 -12.78 -10.29
C ASN A 11 -9.00 -12.97 -10.97
N GLU A 12 -9.07 -13.76 -12.04
CA GLU A 12 -10.32 -14.07 -12.76
C GLU A 12 -11.37 -14.67 -11.80
N ARG A 13 -10.99 -15.72 -11.05
CA ARG A 13 -11.87 -16.33 -10.04
C ARG A 13 -12.27 -15.35 -8.94
N PHE A 14 -11.34 -14.50 -8.50
CA PHE A 14 -11.62 -13.52 -7.44
C PHE A 14 -12.71 -12.53 -7.87
N VAL A 15 -12.63 -11.99 -9.09
CA VAL A 15 -13.62 -11.03 -9.60
C VAL A 15 -14.99 -11.66 -9.81
N GLU A 16 -15.05 -12.93 -10.23
CA GLU A 16 -16.32 -13.66 -10.38
C GLU A 16 -17.02 -13.92 -9.04
N GLN A 17 -16.24 -14.17 -7.98
CA GLN A 17 -16.76 -14.63 -6.69
C GLN A 17 -16.92 -13.52 -5.66
N THR A 18 -16.19 -12.41 -5.80
CA THR A 18 -16.08 -11.39 -4.75
C THR A 18 -16.60 -10.05 -5.24
N HIS A 19 -17.51 -9.44 -4.48
CA HIS A 19 -17.95 -8.06 -4.68
C HIS A 19 -17.49 -7.20 -3.50
N LEU A 20 -16.62 -6.24 -3.76
CA LEU A 20 -16.15 -5.31 -2.73
C LEU A 20 -16.97 -4.01 -2.79
N PRO A 21 -17.30 -3.41 -1.63
CA PRO A 21 -17.97 -2.12 -1.60
C PRO A 21 -17.10 -1.03 -2.25
N THR A 22 -17.74 -0.11 -2.95
CA THR A 22 -17.08 1.10 -3.42
C THR A 22 -16.70 1.95 -2.20
N ILE A 23 -15.44 2.37 -2.14
CA ILE A 23 -14.92 3.24 -1.09
C ILE A 23 -14.32 4.50 -1.72
N GLY A 24 -14.26 5.59 -0.94
CA GLY A 24 -13.54 6.79 -1.34
C GLY A 24 -12.02 6.56 -1.44
N HIS A 25 -11.33 7.50 -2.08
CA HIS A 25 -9.88 7.42 -2.30
C HIS A 25 -9.05 7.93 -1.10
N ALA A 26 -9.65 8.66 -0.17
CA ALA A 26 -8.97 9.19 1.02
C ALA A 26 -8.99 8.18 2.20
N PRO A 27 -7.90 8.06 2.97
CA PRO A 27 -7.82 7.15 4.12
C PRO A 27 -8.76 7.60 5.25
N ARG A 28 -9.65 6.71 5.70
CA ARG A 28 -10.66 7.02 6.73
C ARG A 28 -10.06 7.44 8.07
N LYS A 29 -8.92 6.86 8.45
CA LYS A 29 -8.22 7.21 9.70
C LYS A 29 -7.32 8.44 9.53
N GLN A 30 -7.30 9.08 8.36
CA GLN A 30 -6.45 10.25 8.06
C GLN A 30 -4.97 9.99 8.37
N MET A 31 -4.50 8.75 8.19
CA MET A 31 -3.18 8.31 8.62
C MET A 31 -2.42 7.69 7.45
N ALA A 32 -1.13 8.00 7.37
CA ALA A 32 -0.17 7.25 6.56
C ALA A 32 0.66 6.34 7.44
N LEU A 33 0.93 5.12 6.95
CA LEU A 33 1.74 4.14 7.64
C LEU A 33 2.88 3.70 6.73
N VAL A 34 4.12 3.81 7.20
CA VAL A 34 5.31 3.33 6.50
C VAL A 34 5.77 2.02 7.14
N THR A 35 5.92 0.96 6.35
CA THR A 35 6.36 -0.36 6.82
C THR A 35 7.30 -1.04 5.81
N CYS A 36 7.84 -2.20 6.17
CA CYS A 36 8.77 -2.94 5.33
C CYS A 36 8.02 -3.67 4.20
N MET A 37 8.68 -3.89 3.07
CA MET A 37 8.19 -4.77 1.99
C MET A 37 8.47 -6.27 2.23
N ASP A 38 8.80 -6.67 3.47
CA ASP A 38 9.08 -8.06 3.83
C ASP A 38 7.86 -8.95 3.55
N CYS A 39 8.06 -10.06 2.84
CA CYS A 39 6.97 -10.95 2.42
C CYS A 39 6.23 -11.61 3.60
N ARG A 40 6.83 -11.66 4.79
CA ARG A 40 6.21 -12.21 6.00
C ARG A 40 5.10 -11.32 6.55
N LEU A 41 5.02 -10.07 6.11
CA LEU A 41 3.97 -9.13 6.52
C LEU A 41 2.67 -9.31 5.73
N VAL A 42 2.72 -9.98 4.58
CA VAL A 42 1.54 -10.22 3.73
C VAL A 42 0.48 -11.01 4.49
N GLN A 43 -0.77 -10.53 4.48
CA GLN A 43 -1.93 -11.10 5.19
C GLN A 43 -1.87 -11.08 6.73
N MET A 44 -0.76 -10.67 7.33
CA MET A 44 -0.59 -10.60 8.78
C MET A 44 -0.65 -9.17 9.30
N PHE A 45 0.05 -8.25 8.62
CA PHE A 45 0.29 -6.91 9.12
C PHE A 45 -0.99 -6.14 9.43
N GLU A 46 -1.90 -6.06 8.46
CA GLU A 46 -3.16 -5.33 8.58
C GLU A 46 -4.06 -5.96 9.66
N GLN A 47 -4.10 -7.29 9.75
CA GLN A 47 -4.88 -8.03 10.76
C GLN A 47 -4.38 -7.74 12.17
N THR A 48 -3.07 -7.76 12.39
CA THR A 48 -2.47 -7.54 13.72
C THR A 48 -2.66 -6.11 14.24
N LEU A 49 -2.83 -5.14 13.35
CA LEU A 49 -3.07 -3.74 13.68
C LEU A 49 -4.56 -3.36 13.68
N GLY A 50 -5.46 -4.29 13.34
CA GLY A 50 -6.89 -4.01 13.21
C GLY A 50 -7.20 -2.99 12.10
N LEU A 51 -6.44 -3.05 11.00
CA LEU A 51 -6.62 -2.18 9.84
C LEU A 51 -7.49 -2.86 8.78
N GLU A 52 -8.41 -2.09 8.21
CA GLU A 52 -9.28 -2.52 7.13
C GLU A 52 -9.05 -1.75 5.83
N ARG A 53 -9.58 -2.28 4.71
CA ARG A 53 -9.49 -1.66 3.39
C ARG A 53 -9.97 -0.21 3.42
N GLY A 54 -9.08 0.73 3.11
CA GLY A 54 -9.36 2.18 3.08
C GLY A 54 -9.10 2.92 4.40
N ASP A 55 -8.56 2.27 5.43
CA ASP A 55 -8.26 2.95 6.70
C ASP A 55 -7.05 3.88 6.62
N VAL A 56 -5.95 3.42 6.01
CA VAL A 56 -4.66 4.12 6.00
C VAL A 56 -4.08 4.20 4.59
N LEU A 57 -3.24 5.20 4.35
CA LEU A 57 -2.31 5.21 3.24
C LEU A 57 -1.08 4.38 3.62
N GLU A 58 -1.05 3.13 3.17
CA GLU A 58 0.05 2.21 3.46
C GLU A 58 1.17 2.32 2.42
N LEU A 59 2.39 2.56 2.88
CA LEU A 59 3.59 2.69 2.06
C LEU A 59 4.60 1.62 2.50
N ARG A 60 5.02 0.76 1.56
CA ARG A 60 5.99 -0.32 1.83
C ARG A 60 7.30 -0.05 1.10
N THR A 61 8.40 -0.01 1.84
CA THR A 61 9.77 0.13 1.28
C THR A 61 10.72 -0.89 1.90
N ALA A 62 11.90 -1.09 1.31
CA ALA A 62 12.94 -1.89 1.94
C ALA A 62 13.35 -1.25 3.28
N GLY A 63 13.19 -1.98 4.39
CA GLY A 63 13.58 -1.51 5.72
C GLY A 63 12.66 -0.46 6.35
N ALA A 64 11.58 -0.03 5.69
CA ALA A 64 10.72 1.08 6.14
C ALA A 64 11.50 2.40 6.36
N THR A 65 12.60 2.57 5.64
CA THR A 65 13.50 3.72 5.77
C THR A 65 13.34 4.70 4.61
N ILE A 66 13.66 5.96 4.87
CA ILE A 66 13.98 6.92 3.80
C ILE A 66 15.41 6.59 3.35
N SER A 67 15.51 5.90 2.23
CA SER A 67 16.76 5.69 1.49
C SER A 67 17.40 7.02 1.12
N GLU A 68 18.73 7.07 1.08
CA GLU A 68 19.47 8.15 0.42
C GLU A 68 19.00 8.31 -1.04
N GLU A 69 19.32 9.43 -1.66
CA GLU A 69 18.82 9.85 -2.98
C GLU A 69 18.69 8.68 -3.97
N GLU A 70 17.45 8.21 -4.17
CA GLU A 70 17.17 7.07 -5.06
C GLU A 70 17.34 7.45 -6.54
N ARG A 71 17.51 8.75 -6.80
CA ARG A 71 17.56 9.38 -8.12
C ARG A 71 18.61 10.48 -8.12
N GLU A 72 19.24 10.69 -9.28
CA GLU A 72 20.29 11.70 -9.49
C GLU A 72 19.84 13.14 -9.19
N ASP A 73 18.54 13.40 -9.13
CA ASP A 73 17.94 14.70 -8.85
C ASP A 73 17.58 14.91 -7.36
N GLY A 74 17.95 13.96 -6.49
CA GLY A 74 17.65 14.01 -5.06
C GLY A 74 16.20 13.69 -4.69
N ALA A 75 15.39 13.21 -5.64
CA ALA A 75 14.01 12.85 -5.36
C ALA A 75 13.90 11.48 -4.65
N ASN A 76 13.12 11.44 -3.56
CA ASN A 76 12.82 10.22 -2.81
C ASN A 76 11.34 9.86 -2.95
N ASP A 77 11.05 8.62 -3.37
CA ASP A 77 9.68 8.19 -3.69
C ASP A 77 8.79 8.07 -2.44
N LEU A 78 9.36 7.72 -1.29
CA LEU A 78 8.64 7.67 -0.02
C LEU A 78 8.22 9.08 0.44
N ILE A 79 9.14 10.06 0.39
CA ILE A 79 8.83 11.45 0.74
C ILE A 79 7.75 12.01 -0.20
N ARG A 80 7.88 11.77 -1.51
CA ARG A 80 6.89 12.19 -2.50
C ARG A 80 5.50 11.59 -2.23
N SER A 81 5.45 10.32 -1.85
CA SER A 81 4.21 9.62 -1.52
C SER A 81 3.57 10.15 -0.23
N LEU A 82 4.36 10.42 0.81
CA LEU A 82 3.90 11.05 2.05
C LEU A 82 3.35 12.45 1.80
N ALA A 83 4.04 13.26 0.99
CA ALA A 83 3.56 14.59 0.59
C ALA A 83 2.20 14.49 -0.11
N GLY A 84 2.03 13.55 -1.04
CA GLY A 84 0.72 13.28 -1.67
C GLY A 84 -0.36 12.91 -0.65
N GLY A 85 -0.02 12.06 0.33
CA GLY A 85 -0.93 11.72 1.44
C GLY A 85 -1.41 12.95 2.22
N ILE A 86 -0.49 13.81 2.62
CA ILE A 86 -0.77 14.99 3.44
C ILE A 86 -1.56 16.05 2.67
N TYR A 87 -1.08 16.40 1.47
CA TYR A 87 -1.61 17.53 0.70
C TYR A 87 -2.84 17.18 -0.14
N LEU A 88 -2.97 15.92 -0.59
CA LEU A 88 -4.04 15.52 -1.51
C LEU A 88 -5.06 14.57 -0.88
N LEU A 89 -4.66 13.76 0.10
CA LEU A 89 -5.51 12.71 0.69
C LEU A 89 -5.97 13.01 2.12
N GLY A 90 -5.56 14.13 2.72
CA GLY A 90 -6.00 14.55 4.04
C GLY A 90 -5.38 13.76 5.20
N VAL A 91 -4.20 13.19 5.00
CA VAL A 91 -3.40 12.59 6.09
C VAL A 91 -2.95 13.68 7.07
N ARG A 92 -2.90 13.36 8.37
CA ARG A 92 -2.57 14.24 9.49
C ARG A 92 -1.63 13.59 10.49
#